data_AF-A0A368X7M2-F1
#
_entry.id   AF-A0A368X7M2-F1
#
_cell.length_a   1.000
_cell.length_b   1.000
_cell.length_c   1.000
_cell.angle_alpha   90.00
_cell.angle_beta   90.00
_cell.angle_gamma   90.00
#
_symmetry.space_group_name_H-M   'P 1'
#
loop_
_entity.id
_entity.type
_entity.pdbx_description
1 polymer ?
#
loop_
_entity_poly.entity_id
_entity_poly.type
_entity_poly.pdbx_seq_one_letter_code
_entity_poly.pdbx_strand_id
1 'polypeptide(L)' 'MYRYSEIVISCEGLGELVLFRSVSNARAQLYRRSIANRTMFGAKPKLRDVTSSRPKQTGLLQSNF' A
#
# COMPACT_ATOMS: atom_id res chain seq x y z
N MET A 1 14.35 -4.60 -13.44
CA MET A 1 14.05 -4.48 -11.99
C MET A 1 13.01 -3.38 -11.83
N TYR A 2 11.82 -3.70 -11.34
CA TYR A 2 10.66 -2.79 -11.26
C TYR A 2 10.56 -2.19 -9.86
N ARG A 3 10.35 -0.87 -9.76
CA ARG A 3 10.20 -0.16 -8.49
C ARG A 3 8.76 0.28 -8.31
N TYR A 4 8.27 0.12 -7.09
CA TYR A 4 6.91 0.44 -6.69
C TYR A 4 6.92 1.17 -5.35
N SER A 5 5.97 2.07 -5.18
CA SER A 5 5.57 2.60 -3.89
C SER A 5 4.25 1.93 -3.49
N GLU A 6 4.25 1.27 -2.34
CA GLU A 6 3.13 0.53 -1.77
C GLU A 6 2.60 1.24 -0.53
N ILE A 7 1.27 1.25 -0.38
CA ILE A 7 0.62 1.60 0.88
C ILE A 7 0.20 0.33 1.58
N VAL A 8 0.72 0.12 2.77
CA VAL A 8 0.53 -1.10 3.56
C VAL A 8 -0.07 -0.79 4.93
N ILE A 9 -0.76 -1.76 5.51
CA ILE A 9 -1.16 -1.75 6.91
C ILE A 9 -0.60 -3.00 7.58
N SER A 10 -0.07 -2.84 8.79
CA SER A 10 0.48 -3.93 9.59
C SER A 10 -0.57 -4.34 10.63
N CYS A 11 -1.24 -5.45 10.39
CA CYS A 11 -2.33 -5.95 11.22
C CYS A 11 -1.80 -7.02 12.19
N GLU A 12 -2.11 -6.88 13.48
CA GLU A 12 -1.78 -7.92 14.45
C GLU A 12 -2.50 -9.23 14.10
N GLY A 13 -1.78 -10.36 14.11
CA GLY A 13 -2.31 -11.68 13.74
C GLY A 13 -2.47 -11.97 12.24
N LEU A 14 -2.50 -10.94 11.36
CA LEU A 14 -2.65 -11.11 9.90
C LEU A 14 -1.40 -10.73 9.10
N GLY A 15 -0.44 -10.02 9.71
CA GLY A 15 0.77 -9.55 9.04
C GLY A 15 0.53 -8.28 8.24
N GLU A 16 1.32 -8.07 7.16
CA GLU A 16 1.22 -6.87 6.33
C GLU A 16 0.30 -7.07 5.14
N LEU A 17 -0.68 -6.18 5.01
CA LEU A 17 -1.59 -6.13 3.87
C LEU A 17 -1.23 -4.94 2.97
N VAL A 18 -1.16 -5.16 1.66
CA VAL A 18 -0.94 -4.09 0.67
C VAL A 18 -2.29 -3.58 0.16
N LEU A 19 -2.59 -2.31 0.42
CA LEU A 19 -3.83 -1.66 0.00
C LEU A 19 -3.74 -1.08 -1.41
N PHE A 20 -2.60 -0.46 -1.72
CA PHE A 20 -2.38 0.25 -2.98
C PHE A 20 -0.94 0.07 -3.44
N ARG A 21 -0.73 -0.07 -4.75
CA ARG A 21 0.59 -0.11 -5.38
C ARG A 21 0.64 0.82 -6.57
N SER A 22 1.70 1.62 -6.68
CA SER A 22 1.95 2.44 -7.85
C SER A 22 3.42 2.47 -8.23
N VAL A 23 3.71 2.69 -9.50
CA VAL A 23 5.06 3.05 -9.97
C VAL A 23 5.38 4.53 -9.68
N SER A 24 4.39 5.34 -9.27
CA SER A 24 4.54 6.75 -8.94
C SER A 24 4.43 6.97 -7.43
N ASN A 25 5.50 7.47 -6.82
CA ASN A 25 5.51 7.86 -5.40
C ASN A 25 4.49 8.95 -5.10
N ALA A 26 4.35 9.95 -5.98
CA ALA A 26 3.36 11.01 -5.84
C ALA A 26 1.93 10.47 -5.78
N ARG A 27 1.57 9.49 -6.63
CA ARG A 27 0.25 8.84 -6.57
C ARG A 27 0.05 8.04 -5.27
N ALA A 28 1.06 7.31 -4.81
CA ALA A 28 1.00 6.59 -3.54
C ALA A 28 0.82 7.54 -2.34
N GLN A 29 1.50 8.69 -2.34
CA GLN A 29 1.36 9.72 -1.32
C GLN A 29 -0.04 10.35 -1.31
N LEU A 30 -0.61 10.65 -2.48
CA LEU A 30 -1.98 11.15 -2.60
C LEU A 30 -2.98 10.15 -2.01
N TYR A 31 -2.85 8.87 -2.35
CA TYR A 31 -3.70 7.83 -1.76
C TYR A 31 -3.49 7.72 -0.25
N ARG A 32 -2.25 7.70 0.23
CA ARG A 32 -1.95 7.66 1.68
C ARG A 32 -2.65 8.80 2.42
N ARG A 33 -2.59 10.03 1.88
CA ARG A 33 -3.22 11.21 2.49
C ARG A 33 -4.74 11.07 2.57
N SER A 34 -5.39 10.51 1.55
CA SER A 34 -6.85 10.32 1.55
C SER A 34 -7.33 9.30 2.59
N ILE A 35 -6.45 8.38 3.02
CA ILE A 35 -6.73 7.38 4.06
C ILE A 35 -5.93 7.58 5.36
N ALA A 36 -5.19 8.68 5.52
CA ALA A 36 -4.24 8.87 6.62
C ALA A 36 -4.89 8.85 8.02
N ASN A 37 -6.13 9.32 8.11
CA ASN A 37 -6.91 9.34 9.36
C ASN A 37 -7.76 8.09 9.57
N ARG A 38 -7.71 7.12 8.64
CA ARG A 38 -8.45 5.87 8.76
C ARG A 38 -7.60 4.85 9.49
N THR A 39 -8.12 4.31 10.58
CA THR A 39 -7.59 3.09 11.19
C THR A 39 -8.22 1.90 10.48
N MET A 40 -7.40 1.02 9.92
CA MET A 40 -7.84 -0.22 9.28
C MET A 40 -7.20 -1.39 10.00
N PHE A 41 -8.01 -2.32 10.52
CA PHE A 41 -7.53 -3.46 11.32
C PHE A 41 -6.62 -3.03 12.49
N GLY A 42 -6.99 -1.95 13.18
CA GLY A 42 -6.19 -1.39 14.29
C GLY A 42 -4.90 -0.67 13.86
N ALA A 43 -4.59 -0.61 12.57
CA ALA A 43 -3.34 -0.09 12.04
C ALA A 43 -3.51 1.17 11.19
N LYS A 44 -2.47 2.01 11.20
CA LYS A 44 -2.38 3.18 10.32
C LYS A 44 -1.65 2.83 9.01
N PRO A 45 -2.08 3.38 7.86
CA PRO A 45 -1.42 3.16 6.58
C PRO A 45 0.02 3.70 6.57
N LYS A 46 0.95 2.91 6.06
CA LYS A 46 2.37 3.26 5.89
C LYS A 46 2.76 3.22 4.42
N LEU A 47 3.65 4.12 4.01
CA LEU A 47 4.27 4.08 2.69
C LEU A 47 5.53 3.23 2.77
N ARG A 48 5.74 2.39 1.76
CA ARG A 48 6.95 1.58 1.60
C ARG A 48 7.37 1.57 0.14
N ASP A 49 8.66 1.66 -0.12
CA ASP A 49 9.22 1.42 -1.45
C ASP A 49 9.64 -0.04 -1.60
N VAL A 50 9.27 -0.65 -2.72
CA VAL A 50 9.47 -2.08 -3.01
C VAL A 50 10.10 -2.22 -4.37
N THR A 51 11.11 -3.08 -4.43
CA THR A 51 11.73 -3.45 -5.70
C THR A 51 11.44 -4.92 -6.02
N SER A 52 11.09 -5.20 -7.28
CA SER A 52 10.67 -6.52 -7.75
C SER A 52 11.41 -6.91 -9.02
N SER A 53 11.76 -8.19 -9.14
CA SER A 53 12.32 -8.76 -10.38
C SER A 53 11.26 -8.94 -11.46
N ARG A 54 9.98 -9.06 -11.07
CA ARG A 54 8.82 -9.26 -11.96
C ARG A 54 7.82 -8.10 -11.88
N PRO A 55 7.08 -7.79 -12.95
CA PRO A 55 6.03 -6.79 -12.90
C PRO A 55 4.94 -7.22 -11.91
N LYS A 56 4.43 -6.26 -11.12
CA LYS A 56 3.32 -6.44 -10.18
C LYS A 56 2.15 -5.56 -10.57
N GLN A 57 0.93 -6.01 -10.27
CA GLN A 57 -0.29 -5.23 -10.47
C GLN A 57 -0.25 -3.91 -9.69
N THR A 58 -0.66 -2.82 -10.33
CA THR A 58 -0.77 -1.48 -9.74
C THR A 58 -2.24 -1.07 -9.62
N GLY A 59 -2.53 -0.14 -8.70
CA GLY A 59 -3.88 0.29 -8.35
C GLY A 59 -4.23 -0.13 -6.93
N LEU A 60 -5.53 -0.13 -6.64
CA LEU A 60 -6.10 -0.73 -5.43
C LEU A 60 -6.05 -2.25 -5.60
N LEU A 61 -5.50 -2.96 -4.60
CA LEU A 61 -5.22 -4.39 -4.76
C LEU A 61 -6.34 -5.32 -4.28
N GLN A 62 -7.28 -4.86 -3.45
CA GLN A 62 -8.69 -5.26 -3.40
C GLN A 62 -9.41 -4.56 -2.24
N SER A 63 -10.70 -4.27 -2.43
CA SER A 63 -11.59 -3.50 -1.55
C SER A 63 -12.77 -4.33 -1.02
N ASN A 64 -12.55 -5.62 -0.75
CA ASN A 64 -13.58 -6.50 -0.19
C ASN A 64 -13.12 -6.99 1.19
N PHE A 65 -13.37 -6.16 2.19
CA PHE A 65 -13.51 -6.59 3.58
C PHE A 65 -14.94 -6.33 4.01
#